data_AF-A0AA86NN12-F1
#
_entry.id   AF-A0AA86NN12-F1
#
_cell.length_a   1.000
_cell.length_b   1.000
_cell.length_c   1.000
_cell.angle_alpha   90.00
_cell.angle_beta   90.00
_cell.angle_gamma   90.00
#
_symmetry.space_group_name_H-M   'P 1'
#
loop_
_entity.id
_entity.type
_entity.pdbx_description
1 polymer ?
#
loop_
_entity_poly.entity_id
_entity_poly.type
_entity_poly.pdbx_seq_one_letter_code
_entity_poly.pdbx_strand_id
1 'polypeptide(L)'
;MHLTFRLINSFEFSIVFYLVVDTTPEKKLSDVVQQIKEQVETNGKFRPVRSKIGQYDTFRVYCNAGQNKDMNLTFSDKSGVEIPINQDITIEQLQWQEGMEISFYNNLMCKQWNK
;
A
#
# COMPACT_ATOMS: atom_id res chain seq x y z
N MET A 1 1.99 2.53 16.20
CA MET A 1 1.91 1.19 15.59
C MET A 1 2.65 1.16 14.27
N HIS A 2 3.13 -0.02 13.87
CA HIS A 2 3.88 -0.21 12.64
C HIS A 2 3.00 -0.87 11.57
N LEU A 3 2.81 -0.18 10.44
CA LEU A 3 2.14 -0.73 9.26
C LEU A 3 3.16 -0.98 8.15
N THR A 4 3.03 -2.10 7.46
CA THR A 4 3.88 -2.42 6.30
C THR A 4 3.13 -2.09 5.01
N PHE A 5 3.64 -1.14 4.26
CA PHE A 5 3.14 -0.78 2.94
C PHE A 5 3.91 -1.53 1.84
N ARG A 6 3.14 -2.16 0.96
CA ARG A 6 3.62 -2.92 -0.20
C ARG A 6 3.40 -2.06 -1.45
N LEU A 7 4.45 -1.41 -1.92
CA LEU A 7 4.40 -0.56 -3.11
C LEU A 7 4.49 -1.45 -4.36
N ILE A 8 3.37 -1.61 -5.07
CA ILE A 8 3.31 -2.50 -6.24
C ILE A 8 3.84 -1.74 -7.48
N ASN A 9 5.10 -1.97 -7.80
CA ASN A 9 5.77 -1.34 -8.92
C ASN A 9 5.39 -1.96 -10.28
N SER A 10 5.11 -3.25 -10.31
CA SER A 10 4.59 -3.95 -11.48
C SER A 10 3.69 -5.11 -11.08
N PHE A 11 2.49 -5.14 -11.65
CA PHE A 11 1.56 -6.26 -11.53
C PHE A 11 1.99 -7.45 -12.39
N GLU A 12 2.41 -7.18 -13.63
CA GLU A 12 2.84 -8.20 -14.61
C GLU A 12 4.05 -9.00 -14.13
N PHE A 13 5.04 -8.32 -13.54
CA PHE A 13 6.28 -8.93 -13.07
C PHE A 13 6.29 -9.18 -11.55
N SER A 14 5.17 -8.94 -10.86
CA SER A 14 5.05 -9.12 -9.41
C SER A 14 6.14 -8.39 -8.60
N ILE A 15 6.53 -7.19 -9.02
CA ILE A 15 7.58 -6.40 -8.38
C ILE A 15 6.97 -5.56 -7.28
N VAL A 16 7.34 -5.86 -6.03
CA VAL A 16 6.81 -5.20 -4.82
C VAL A 16 7.96 -4.70 -3.95
N PHE A 17 7.83 -3.46 -3.46
CA PHE A 17 8.75 -2.89 -2.48
C PHE A 17 8.06 -2.72 -1.13
N TYR A 18 8.76 -3.07 -0.06
CA TYR A 18 8.23 -3.01 1.30
C TYR A 18 8.76 -1.78 2.03
N LEU A 19 7.84 -1.02 2.62
CA LEU A 19 8.09 0.17 3.41
C LEU A 19 7.33 0.07 4.72
N VAL A 20 8.02 0.19 5.85
CA VAL A 20 7.37 0.28 7.16
C VAL A 20 7.11 1.74 7.49
N VAL A 21 5.90 2.04 7.94
CA VAL A 21 5.49 3.39 8.33
C VAL A 21 4.95 3.36 9.75
N ASP A 22 5.49 4.24 10.57
CA ASP A 22 5.02 4.48 11.92
C ASP A 22 3.81 5.41 11.86
N THR A 23 2.70 4.94 12.42
CA THR A 23 1.44 5.69 12.45
C THR A 23 0.74 5.54 13.80
N THR A 24 -0.29 6.36 14.02
CA THR A 24 -1.23 6.23 15.14
C THR A 24 -2.64 6.02 14.58
N PRO A 25 -3.59 5.47 15.37
CA PRO A 25 -4.97 5.27 14.92
C PRO A 25 -5.65 6.58 14.44
N GLU A 26 -5.33 7.70 15.07
CA GLU A 26 -5.95 9.01 14.81
C GLU A 26 -5.35 9.71 13.58
N LYS A 27 -4.20 9.23 13.08
CA LYS A 27 -3.52 9.83 11.93
C LYS A 27 -4.40 9.73 10.69
N LYS A 28 -4.47 10.80 9.89
CA LYS A 28 -5.21 10.78 8.63
C LYS A 28 -4.47 9.96 7.58
N LEU A 29 -5.24 9.29 6.72
CA LEU A 29 -4.70 8.54 5.59
C LEU A 29 -3.86 9.43 4.66
N SER A 30 -4.28 10.69 4.46
CA SER A 30 -3.53 11.68 3.67
C SER A 30 -2.10 11.90 4.18
N ASP A 31 -1.93 11.95 5.50
CA ASP A 31 -0.62 12.20 6.13
C ASP A 31 0.28 10.97 6.00
N VAL A 32 -0.32 9.78 6.07
CA VAL A 32 0.39 8.51 5.79
C VAL A 32 0.83 8.45 4.32
N VAL A 33 -0.03 8.84 3.37
CA VAL A 33 0.33 8.93 1.95
C VAL A 33 1.48 9.90 1.73
N GLN A 34 1.46 11.07 2.36
CA GLN A 34 2.55 12.03 2.28
C GLN A 34 3.86 11.44 2.82
N GLN A 35 3.82 10.81 4.00
CA GLN A 35 5.00 10.17 4.59
C GLN A 35 5.57 9.06 3.70
N ILE A 36 4.72 8.25 3.05
CA ILE A 36 5.16 7.23 2.09
C ILE A 36 5.87 7.89 0.91
N LYS A 37 5.28 8.94 0.32
CA LYS A 37 5.85 9.65 -0.82
C LYS A 37 7.21 10.26 -0.47
N GLU A 38 7.31 10.94 0.68
CA GLU A 38 8.57 11.52 1.17
C GLU A 38 9.65 10.46 1.36
N GLN A 39 9.32 9.30 1.94
CA GLN A 39 10.28 8.20 2.10
C GLN A 39 10.72 7.60 0.76
N VAL A 40 9.81 7.47 -0.21
CA VAL A 40 10.13 6.97 -1.56
C VAL A 40 11.11 7.93 -2.27
N GLU A 41 10.89 9.23 -2.15
CA GLU A 41 11.74 10.25 -2.78
C GLU A 41 13.12 10.37 -2.14
N THR A 42 13.22 10.19 -0.83
CA THR A 42 14.47 10.39 -0.09
C THR A 42 15.34 9.13 0.00
N ASN A 43 14.73 7.95 0.16
CA ASN A 43 15.47 6.72 0.37
C ASN A 43 15.85 6.05 -0.97
N GLY A 44 17.16 5.81 -1.18
CA GLY A 44 17.71 5.24 -2.41
C GLY A 44 17.17 3.85 -2.78
N LYS A 45 16.73 3.07 -1.78
CA LYS A 45 16.11 1.74 -1.97
C LYS A 45 14.88 1.79 -2.88
N PHE A 46 14.13 2.90 -2.84
CA PHE A 46 12.88 3.06 -3.59
C PHE A 46 13.05 3.81 -4.91
N ARG A 47 14.30 4.03 -5.37
CA ARG A 47 14.58 4.65 -6.68
C ARG A 47 13.75 4.08 -7.84
N PRO A 48 13.50 2.75 -7.94
CA PRO A 48 12.66 2.19 -9.01
C PRO A 48 11.18 2.60 -8.95
N VAL A 49 10.69 3.06 -7.80
CA VAL A 49 9.27 3.40 -7.56
C VAL A 49 9.01 4.90 -7.71
N ARG A 50 10.01 5.76 -7.52
CA ARG A 50 9.88 7.24 -7.53
C ARG A 50 9.14 7.79 -8.74
N SER A 51 9.44 7.31 -9.94
CA SER A 51 8.77 7.78 -11.16
C SER A 51 7.29 7.43 -11.25
N LYS A 52 6.79 6.51 -10.42
CA LYS A 52 5.41 6.01 -10.43
C LYS A 52 4.61 6.38 -9.19
N ILE A 53 5.26 6.67 -8.06
CA ILE A 53 4.56 6.90 -6.78
C ILE A 53 3.55 8.05 -6.85
N GLY A 54 3.78 9.04 -7.72
CA GLY A 54 2.85 10.14 -7.98
C GLY A 54 1.53 9.70 -8.64
N GLN A 55 1.51 8.52 -9.26
CA GLN A 55 0.34 7.94 -9.93
C GLN A 55 -0.41 6.93 -9.05
N TYR A 56 0.08 6.63 -7.84
CA TYR A 56 -0.60 5.67 -6.96
C TYR A 56 -1.79 6.35 -6.30
N ASP A 57 -2.93 5.66 -6.30
CA ASP A 57 -4.23 6.24 -5.93
C ASP A 57 -5.07 5.32 -5.04
N THR A 58 -4.62 4.08 -4.80
CA THR A 58 -5.45 3.06 -4.16
C THR A 58 -4.66 2.21 -3.19
N PHE A 59 -5.22 2.02 -2.00
CA PHE A 59 -4.79 1.03 -1.03
C PHE A 59 -5.68 -0.21 -1.08
N ARG A 60 -5.12 -1.35 -0.68
CA ARG A 60 -5.87 -2.59 -0.42
C ARG A 60 -5.15 -3.40 0.63
N VAL A 61 -5.88 -3.93 1.61
CA VAL A 61 -5.29 -4.86 2.59
C VAL A 61 -4.79 -6.10 1.85
N TYR A 62 -3.51 -6.42 2.01
CA TYR A 62 -2.91 -7.65 1.54
C TYR A 62 -3.07 -8.75 2.58
N CYS A 63 -2.60 -8.55 3.80
CA CYS A 63 -2.79 -9.55 4.84
C CYS A 63 -3.03 -8.90 6.20
N ASN A 64 -3.87 -9.57 7.00
CA ASN A 64 -4.03 -9.25 8.40
C ASN A 64 -2.82 -9.76 9.20
N ALA A 65 -2.63 -9.23 10.40
CA ALA A 65 -1.59 -9.68 11.31
C ALA A 65 -1.72 -11.18 11.59
N GLY A 66 -0.61 -11.92 11.46
CA GLY A 66 -0.57 -13.37 11.70
C GLY A 66 -1.25 -14.24 10.63
N GLN A 67 -1.82 -13.65 9.58
CA GLN A 67 -2.39 -14.42 8.47
C GLN A 67 -1.28 -15.00 7.59
N ASN A 68 -1.45 -16.27 7.18
CA ASN A 68 -0.57 -16.88 6.18
C ASN A 68 -0.65 -16.11 4.85
N LYS A 69 0.51 -15.84 4.28
CA LYS A 69 0.63 -15.10 3.01
C LYS A 69 0.50 -16.07 1.85
N ASP A 70 -0.23 -15.65 0.82
CA ASP A 70 -0.26 -16.37 -0.45
C ASP A 70 1.09 -16.19 -1.18
N MET A 71 1.46 -17.15 -2.02
CA MET A 71 2.55 -17.00 -2.99
C MET A 71 2.27 -15.90 -4.02
N ASN A 72 1.00 -15.52 -4.23
CA ASN A 72 0.68 -14.38 -5.06
C ASN A 72 1.14 -13.07 -4.37
N LEU A 73 2.22 -12.50 -4.92
CA LEU A 73 2.83 -11.27 -4.42
C LEU A 73 2.00 -10.03 -4.78
N THR A 74 1.01 -10.14 -5.65
CA THR A 74 0.22 -8.97 -6.07
C THR A 74 -0.97 -8.80 -5.14
N PHE A 75 -1.84 -9.80 -5.05
CA PHE A 75 -2.93 -9.88 -4.07
C PHE A 75 -3.11 -11.30 -3.56
N SER A 76 -3.17 -11.47 -2.25
CA SER A 76 -3.48 -12.72 -1.53
C SER A 76 -4.98 -13.02 -1.51
N ASP A 77 -5.82 -11.98 -1.60
CA ASP A 77 -7.28 -12.11 -1.62
C ASP A 77 -7.83 -11.30 -2.80
N LYS A 78 -8.66 -11.95 -3.63
CA LYS A 78 -9.35 -11.32 -4.76
C LYS A 78 -10.59 -10.51 -4.34
N SER A 79 -11.08 -10.67 -3.10
CA SER A 79 -12.25 -9.97 -2.55
C SER A 79 -11.95 -8.77 -1.66
N GLY A 80 -10.68 -8.53 -1.30
CA GLY A 80 -10.27 -7.35 -0.54
C GLY A 80 -10.77 -6.01 -1.10
N VAL A 81 -11.12 -5.11 -0.17
CA VAL A 81 -11.69 -3.79 -0.44
C VAL A 81 -10.63 -2.80 -0.93
N GLU A 82 -10.91 -2.10 -2.03
CA GLU A 82 -10.08 -1.00 -2.53
C GLU A 82 -10.44 0.31 -1.79
N ILE A 83 -9.41 1.00 -1.31
CA ILE A 83 -9.52 2.24 -0.53
C ILE A 83 -8.79 3.36 -1.28
N PRO A 84 -9.51 4.25 -1.98
CA PRO A 84 -8.94 5.45 -2.59
C PRO A 84 -8.20 6.37 -1.61
N ILE A 85 -7.08 6.95 -2.02
CA ILE A 85 -6.25 7.81 -1.15
C ILE A 85 -6.87 9.17 -0.80
N ASN A 86 -7.90 9.59 -1.53
CA ASN A 86 -8.54 10.90 -1.36
C ASN A 86 -9.66 10.90 -0.32
N GLN A 87 -9.84 9.79 0.42
CA GLN A 87 -10.79 9.72 1.52
C GLN A 87 -10.26 10.48 2.74
N ASP A 88 -11.08 11.34 3.33
CA ASP A 88 -10.79 11.96 4.61
C ASP A 88 -11.15 10.99 5.75
N ILE A 89 -10.25 10.04 5.98
CA ILE A 89 -10.42 8.93 6.92
C ILE A 89 -9.16 8.73 7.76
N THR A 90 -9.33 8.34 9.01
CA THR A 90 -8.22 7.98 9.91
C THR A 90 -7.88 6.49 9.80
N ILE A 91 -6.71 6.12 10.31
CA ILE A 91 -6.28 4.71 10.31
C ILE A 91 -7.20 3.84 11.20
N GLU A 92 -7.73 4.39 12.30
CA GLU A 92 -8.70 3.74 13.17
C GLU A 92 -10.00 3.40 12.43
N GLN A 93 -10.52 4.33 11.63
CA GLN A 93 -11.74 4.13 10.86
C GLN A 93 -11.57 3.06 9.76
N LEU A 94 -10.35 2.89 9.25
CA LEU A 94 -9.98 1.80 8.34
C LEU A 94 -9.80 0.45 9.05
N GLN A 95 -9.83 0.45 10.39
CA GLN A 95 -9.59 -0.71 11.23
C GLN A 95 -8.24 -1.40 10.94
N TRP A 96 -7.24 -0.63 10.49
CA TRP A 96 -5.91 -1.17 10.27
C TRP A 96 -5.17 -1.33 11.60
N GLN A 97 -4.60 -2.51 11.79
CA GLN A 97 -3.95 -2.94 13.02
C GLN A 97 -2.45 -3.17 12.79
N GLU A 98 -1.71 -3.19 13.89
CA GLU A 98 -0.29 -3.50 13.88
C GLU A 98 0.00 -4.86 13.20
N GLY A 99 1.05 -4.91 12.38
CA GLY A 99 1.44 -6.12 11.66
C GLY A 99 0.63 -6.42 10.40
N MET A 100 -0.34 -5.58 10.05
CA MET A 100 -1.01 -5.66 8.74
C MET A 100 -0.08 -5.22 7.61
N GLU A 101 -0.27 -5.84 6.44
CA GLU A 101 0.34 -5.40 5.20
C GLU A 101 -0.69 -4.81 4.24
N ILE A 102 -0.40 -3.63 3.71
CA ILE A 102 -1.29 -2.85 2.87
C ILE A 102 -0.62 -2.60 1.53
N SER A 103 -1.22 -3.10 0.45
CA SER A 103 -0.80 -2.79 -0.91
C SER A 103 -1.16 -1.36 -1.27
N PHE A 104 -0.22 -0.61 -1.84
CA PHE A 104 -0.42 0.73 -2.40
C PHE A 104 0.00 0.74 -3.87
N TYR A 105 -0.90 1.17 -4.74
CA TYR A 105 -0.74 1.00 -6.18
C TYR A 105 -1.58 1.98 -7.01
N ASN A 106 -1.37 1.96 -8.32
CA ASN A 106 -2.20 2.62 -9.32
C ASN A 106 -3.33 1.66 -9.76
N ASN A 107 -4.59 2.01 -9.48
CA ASN A 107 -5.73 1.16 -9.77
C ASN A 107 -5.98 0.96 -11.27
N LEU A 108 -5.69 1.97 -12.09
CA LEU A 108 -5.79 1.82 -13.55
C LEU A 108 -4.86 0.70 -14.05
N MET A 109 -3.62 0.66 -13.59
CA MET A 109 -2.67 -0.41 -13.93
C MET A 109 -3.14 -1.77 -13.42
N CYS A 110 -3.67 -1.84 -12.20
CA CYS A 110 -4.28 -3.06 -11.65
C CYS A 110 -5.41 -3.60 -12.54
N LYS A 111 -6.33 -2.71 -12.96
CA LYS A 111 -7.47 -3.07 -13.82
C LYS A 111 -7.04 -3.50 -15.22
N GLN A 112 -5.98 -2.91 -15.77
CA GLN A 112 -5.43 -3.31 -17.06
C GLN A 112 -4.80 -4.70 -17.01
N TRP A 113 -4.13 -5.04 -15.92
CA TRP A 113 -3.54 -6.36 -15.72
C TRP A 113 -4.58 -7.49 -15.53
N ASN A 114 -5.74 -7.18 -14.94
CA ASN A 114 -6.82 -8.14 -14.70
C ASN A 114 -7.75 -8.38 -15.92
N LYS A 115 -7.51 -7.72 -17.06
CA LYS A 115 -8.26 -7.91 -18.32
C LYS A 115 -7.63 -9.01 -19.16
#